data_AF-A0A094AHR1-F1
#
_entry.id   AF-A0A094AHR1-F1
#
_cell.length_a   1.000
_cell.length_b   1.000
_cell.length_c   1.000
_cell.angle_alpha   90.00
_cell.angle_beta   90.00
_cell.angle_gamma   90.00
#
_symmetry.space_group_name_H-M   'P 1'
#
loop_
_entity.id
_entity.type
_entity.pdbx_description
1 polymer ?
#
loop_
_entity_poly.entity_id
_entity_poly.type
_entity_poly.pdbx_seq_one_letter_code
_entity_poly.pdbx_strand_id
1 'polypeptide(L)'
;MLQPLDVAIFGPLKKHLISALSHLNEAQLLRIQKAEWLEAYIHAHEVTFSNLNITSAWRGSGLQPFQPQTVIRAATLQPPTPATPQRPRTPTEHDIFEKVFINSSPPDFNPLQKANSVLSTALNQGVLNMPTKRYIHKLADETEKLNTCHILQQRETDNLRNIIQKRRAQNKGKRAVLKGQFYISTQELQSQGAEAEAATAVSQKSKISTTPQVTTSIINLTANI
;
A
#
# COMPACT_ATOMS: atom_id res chain seq x y z
N MET A 1 7.27 -34.76 6.22
CA MET A 1 6.05 -34.88 5.41
C MET A 1 5.15 -33.69 5.75
N LEU A 2 5.12 -32.63 4.93
CA LEU A 2 4.09 -31.58 5.10
C LEU A 2 2.77 -32.15 4.59
N GLN A 3 1.67 -31.91 5.30
CA GLN A 3 0.36 -32.36 4.82
C GLN A 3 0.04 -31.61 3.51
N PRO A 4 -0.59 -32.26 2.51
CA PRO A 4 -0.90 -31.61 1.23
C PRO A 4 -1.64 -30.28 1.40
N LEU A 5 -2.50 -30.21 2.41
CA LEU A 5 -3.27 -29.03 2.77
C LEU A 5 -2.40 -27.86 3.27
N ASP A 6 -1.29 -28.15 3.97
CA ASP A 6 -0.35 -27.15 4.45
C ASP A 6 0.37 -26.45 3.29
N VAL A 7 0.77 -27.23 2.28
CA VAL A 7 1.47 -26.71 1.10
C VAL A 7 0.51 -26.02 0.14
N ALA A 8 -0.68 -26.58 -0.02
CA ALA A 8 -1.64 -26.18 -1.03
C ALA A 8 -2.50 -24.98 -0.65
N ILE A 9 -2.92 -24.91 0.62
CA ILE A 9 -3.97 -24.00 1.05
C ILE A 9 -3.46 -23.12 2.20
N PHE A 10 -2.95 -23.72 3.29
CA PHE A 10 -2.60 -22.92 4.47
C PHE A 10 -1.34 -22.08 4.28
N GLY A 11 -0.34 -22.58 3.55
CA GLY A 11 0.85 -21.81 3.19
C GLY A 11 0.50 -20.56 2.36
N PRO A 12 -0.20 -20.71 1.22
CA PRO A 12 -0.69 -19.56 0.45
C PRO A 12 -1.61 -18.64 1.24
N LEU A 13 -2.55 -19.18 2.03
CA LEU A 13 -3.46 -18.38 2.86
C LEU A 13 -2.68 -17.50 3.84
N LYS A 14 -1.70 -18.09 4.53
CA LYS A 14 -0.83 -17.36 5.45
C LYS A 14 -0.07 -16.25 4.75
N LYS A 15 0.49 -16.50 3.55
CA LYS A 15 1.20 -15.48 2.76
C LYS A 15 0.29 -14.32 2.38
N HIS A 16 -0.91 -14.62 1.84
CA HIS A 16 -1.86 -13.58 1.46
C HIS A 16 -2.40 -12.82 2.66
N LEU A 17 -2.65 -13.48 3.79
CA LEU A 17 -3.08 -12.83 5.03
C LEU A 17 -1.99 -11.89 5.58
N ILE A 18 -0.73 -12.31 5.62
CA ILE A 18 0.38 -11.46 6.03
C ILE A 18 0.52 -10.25 5.10
N SER A 19 0.36 -10.47 3.78
CA SER A 19 0.37 -9.41 2.79
C SER A 19 -0.78 -8.41 2.99
N ALA A 20 -2.00 -8.90 3.21
CA ALA A 20 -3.17 -8.06 3.48
C ALA A 20 -3.04 -7.26 4.79
N LEU A 21 -2.38 -7.83 5.80
CA LEU A 21 -2.10 -7.18 7.08
C LEU A 21 -0.84 -6.31 7.08
N SER A 22 -0.05 -6.30 6.00
CA SER A 22 1.25 -5.62 5.94
C SER A 22 1.15 -4.16 6.36
N HIS A 23 0.19 -3.41 5.83
CA HIS A 23 -0.01 -2.00 6.18
C HIS A 23 -0.31 -1.78 7.69
N LEU A 24 -1.00 -2.71 8.35
CA LEU A 24 -1.26 -2.64 9.80
C LEU A 24 -0.04 -3.01 10.63
N ASN A 25 0.76 -3.98 10.15
CA ASN A 25 2.01 -4.38 10.78
C ASN A 25 3.08 -3.30 10.65
N GLU A 26 3.21 -2.68 9.46
CA GLU A 26 4.10 -1.55 9.18
C GLU A 26 3.79 -0.35 10.07
N ALA A 27 2.51 -0.12 10.40
CA ALA A 27 2.07 0.94 11.29
C ALA A 27 2.35 0.69 12.79
N GLN A 28 2.99 -0.44 13.15
CA GLN A 28 3.40 -0.80 14.53
C GLN A 28 2.30 -0.60 15.58
N LEU A 29 1.06 -0.93 15.20
CA LEU A 29 -0.09 -0.74 16.07
C LEU A 29 -0.01 -1.68 17.29
N LEU A 30 -0.30 -1.16 18.48
CA LEU A 30 -0.40 -1.99 19.70
C LEU A 30 -1.42 -3.12 19.59
N ARG A 31 -2.47 -2.91 18.76
CA ARG A 31 -3.53 -3.88 18.56
C ARG A 31 -4.17 -3.75 17.18
N ILE A 32 -4.27 -4.89 16.49
CA ILE A 32 -5.11 -5.08 15.32
C ILE A 32 -6.53 -5.40 15.79
N GLN A 33 -7.54 -4.69 15.28
CA GLN A 33 -8.93 -4.94 15.64
C GLN A 33 -9.46 -6.19 14.95
N LYS A 34 -10.37 -6.92 15.61
CA LYS A 34 -11.00 -8.13 15.04
C LYS A 34 -11.63 -7.88 13.65
N ALA A 35 -12.24 -6.70 13.45
CA ALA A 35 -12.81 -6.32 12.16
C ALA A 35 -11.75 -6.17 11.05
N GLU A 36 -10.61 -5.57 11.36
CA GLU A 36 -9.49 -5.39 10.42
C GLU A 36 -8.87 -6.74 10.05
N TRP A 37 -8.68 -7.60 11.05
CA TRP A 37 -8.20 -8.96 10.82
C TRP A 37 -9.17 -9.77 9.96
N LEU A 38 -10.48 -9.69 10.25
CA LEU A 38 -11.50 -10.41 9.50
C LEU A 38 -11.58 -9.94 8.04
N GLU A 39 -11.51 -8.64 7.81
CA GLU A 39 -11.48 -8.07 6.46
C GLU A 39 -10.25 -8.56 5.67
N ALA A 40 -9.07 -8.53 6.29
CA ALA A 40 -7.85 -9.06 5.69
C ALA A 40 -7.96 -10.58 5.42
N TYR A 41 -8.60 -11.32 6.32
CA TYR A 41 -8.84 -12.75 6.16
C TYR A 41 -9.79 -13.05 5.01
N ILE A 42 -10.92 -12.34 4.90
CA ILE A 42 -11.88 -12.51 3.79
C ILE A 42 -11.17 -12.26 2.46
N HIS A 43 -10.44 -11.16 2.34
CA HIS A 43 -9.66 -10.87 1.13
C HIS A 43 -8.61 -11.95 0.83
N ALA A 44 -7.82 -12.36 1.84
CA ALA A 44 -6.83 -13.41 1.66
C ALA A 44 -7.47 -14.77 1.29
N HIS A 45 -8.66 -15.05 1.83
CA HIS A 45 -9.42 -16.25 1.54
C HIS A 45 -9.90 -16.26 0.09
N GLU A 46 -10.52 -15.17 -0.40
CA GLU A 46 -10.95 -15.06 -1.80
C GLU A 46 -9.82 -15.26 -2.79
N VAL A 47 -8.65 -14.65 -2.52
CA VAL A 47 -7.47 -14.81 -3.37
C VAL A 47 -6.91 -16.23 -3.29
N THR A 48 -6.85 -16.83 -2.09
CA THR A 48 -6.24 -18.15 -1.89
C THR A 48 -7.11 -19.28 -2.44
N PHE A 49 -8.40 -19.26 -2.19
CA PHE A 49 -9.34 -20.33 -2.53
C PHE A 49 -9.93 -20.16 -3.95
N SER A 50 -9.16 -19.57 -4.87
CA SER A 50 -9.54 -19.52 -6.28
C SER A 50 -9.38 -20.90 -6.94
N ASN A 51 -10.24 -21.21 -7.92
CA ASN A 51 -10.16 -22.48 -8.67
C ASN A 51 -8.77 -22.73 -9.28
N LEU A 52 -8.12 -21.67 -9.77
CA LEU A 52 -6.76 -21.74 -10.32
C LEU A 52 -5.73 -22.10 -9.24
N ASN A 53 -5.80 -21.45 -8.07
CA ASN A 53 -4.86 -21.73 -6.98
C ASN A 53 -5.06 -23.14 -6.44
N ILE A 54 -6.30 -23.56 -6.21
CA ILE A 54 -6.64 -24.91 -5.74
C ILE A 54 -6.12 -25.96 -6.73
N THR A 55 -6.47 -25.86 -8.02
CA THR A 55 -6.02 -26.83 -9.05
C THR A 55 -4.50 -26.85 -9.21
N SER A 56 -3.84 -25.69 -9.21
CA SER A 56 -2.38 -25.61 -9.26
C SER A 56 -1.72 -26.27 -8.05
N ALA A 57 -2.36 -26.18 -6.88
CA ALA A 57 -1.84 -26.72 -5.65
C ALA A 57 -1.97 -28.25 -5.59
N TRP A 58 -3.10 -28.81 -6.02
CA TRP A 58 -3.25 -30.27 -6.17
C TRP A 58 -2.29 -30.86 -7.20
N ARG A 59 -1.99 -30.11 -8.27
CA ARG A 59 -0.98 -30.47 -9.26
C ARG A 59 0.43 -30.42 -8.65
N GLY A 60 0.74 -29.39 -7.88
CA GLY A 60 2.01 -29.23 -7.17
C GLY A 60 2.26 -30.31 -6.12
N SER A 61 1.20 -30.80 -5.46
CA SER A 61 1.29 -31.93 -4.53
C SER A 61 1.26 -33.30 -5.22
N GLY A 62 1.14 -33.34 -6.55
CA GLY A 62 1.04 -34.60 -7.31
C GLY A 62 -0.19 -35.43 -6.97
N LEU A 63 -1.27 -34.81 -6.50
CA LEU A 63 -2.52 -35.49 -6.14
C LEU A 63 -3.53 -35.43 -7.28
N GLN A 64 -3.61 -34.31 -8.01
CA GLN A 64 -4.49 -34.17 -9.17
C GLN A 64 -3.80 -33.42 -10.32
N PRO A 65 -3.54 -34.09 -11.45
CA PRO A 65 -3.61 -35.55 -11.64
C PRO A 65 -2.63 -36.28 -10.70
N PHE A 66 -2.91 -37.54 -10.38
CA PHE A 66 -2.09 -38.33 -9.46
C PHE A 66 -0.69 -38.57 -10.05
N GLN A 67 0.31 -37.87 -9.53
CA GLN A 67 1.70 -37.85 -9.97
C GLN A 67 2.67 -37.77 -8.78
N PRO A 68 2.87 -38.87 -8.03
CA PRO A 68 3.65 -38.89 -6.78
C PRO A 68 5.11 -38.47 -6.94
N GLN A 69 5.67 -38.63 -8.15
CA GLN A 69 7.04 -38.22 -8.48
C GLN A 69 7.31 -36.73 -8.29
N THR A 70 6.26 -35.89 -8.36
CA THR A 70 6.38 -34.44 -8.16
C THR A 70 6.89 -34.10 -6.75
N VAL A 71 6.36 -34.78 -5.74
CA VAL A 71 6.73 -34.58 -4.33
C VAL A 71 8.07 -35.23 -4.02
N ILE A 72 8.32 -36.43 -4.55
CA ILE A 72 9.59 -37.14 -4.39
C ILE A 72 10.74 -36.28 -4.92
N ARG A 73 10.58 -35.73 -6.13
CA ARG A 73 11.59 -34.85 -6.74
C ARG A 73 11.74 -33.53 -5.98
N ALA A 74 10.65 -32.95 -5.47
CA ALA A 74 10.72 -31.74 -4.66
C ALA A 74 11.43 -31.96 -3.31
N ALA A 75 11.36 -33.17 -2.74
CA ALA A 75 12.03 -33.52 -1.49
C ALA A 75 13.53 -33.86 -1.67
N THR A 76 13.94 -34.28 -2.87
CA THR A 76 15.33 -34.67 -3.16
C THR A 76 16.17 -33.58 -3.82
N LEU A 77 15.54 -32.55 -4.39
CA LEU A 77 16.23 -31.40 -4.96
C LEU A 77 16.48 -30.32 -3.90
N GLN A 78 17.72 -29.82 -3.80
CA GLN A 78 18.01 -28.59 -3.07
C GLN A 78 17.22 -27.42 -3.68
N PRO A 79 16.70 -26.48 -2.84
CA PRO A 79 15.97 -25.33 -3.35
C PRO A 79 16.83 -24.53 -4.34
N PRO A 80 16.28 -24.08 -5.48
CA PRO A 80 17.01 -23.24 -6.40
C PRO A 80 17.33 -21.90 -5.73
N THR A 81 18.56 -21.44 -5.89
CA THR A 81 18.96 -20.07 -5.57
C THR A 81 18.01 -19.09 -6.28
N PRO A 82 17.39 -18.11 -5.59
CA PRO A 82 16.48 -17.18 -6.23
C PRO A 82 17.21 -16.40 -7.33
N ALA A 83 16.68 -16.47 -8.55
CA ALA A 83 17.18 -15.72 -9.68
C ALA A 83 16.97 -14.21 -9.45
N THR A 84 18.05 -13.46 -9.56
CA THR A 84 18.08 -11.99 -9.47
C THR A 84 17.18 -11.38 -10.56
N PRO A 85 16.28 -10.42 -10.25
CA PRO A 85 15.49 -9.75 -11.27
C PRO A 85 16.39 -8.89 -12.16
N GLN A 86 16.34 -9.10 -13.48
CA GLN A 86 17.00 -8.21 -14.43
C GLN A 86 16.29 -6.84 -14.46
N ARG A 87 17.08 -5.79 -14.23
CA ARG A 87 16.67 -4.37 -14.31
C ARG A 87 16.45 -3.96 -15.78
N PRO A 88 15.32 -3.29 -16.13
CA PRO A 88 15.12 -2.76 -17.48
C PRO A 88 16.08 -1.59 -17.80
N ARG A 89 16.39 -1.43 -19.09
CA ARG A 89 17.36 -0.46 -19.64
C ARG A 89 16.85 1.00 -19.62
N THR A 90 17.82 1.90 -19.57
CA THR A 90 17.75 3.37 -19.38
C THR A 90 17.14 4.13 -20.58
N PRO A 91 16.34 5.19 -20.35
CA PRO A 91 16.00 6.18 -21.37
C PRO A 91 17.05 7.31 -21.46
N THR A 92 17.22 7.86 -22.67
CA THR A 92 18.19 8.88 -23.15
C THR A 92 18.30 10.16 -22.31
N GLU A 93 19.48 10.79 -22.38
CA GLU A 93 20.08 11.70 -21.39
C GLU A 93 19.66 13.19 -21.45
N HIS A 94 18.82 13.63 -22.39
CA HIS A 94 18.66 15.07 -22.66
C HIS A 94 17.39 15.74 -22.08
N ASP A 95 16.69 15.10 -21.13
CA ASP A 95 15.41 15.62 -20.61
C ASP A 95 15.23 15.37 -19.08
N ILE A 96 16.34 15.23 -18.35
CA ILE A 96 16.35 14.79 -16.94
C ILE A 96 16.32 15.99 -15.98
N PHE A 97 17.02 17.08 -16.31
CA PHE A 97 17.04 18.27 -15.46
C PHE A 97 15.70 19.02 -15.50
N GLU A 98 15.08 19.18 -16.68
CA GLU A 98 13.75 19.81 -16.82
C GLU A 98 12.67 19.11 -15.96
N LYS A 99 12.63 17.77 -15.96
CA LYS A 99 11.63 16.99 -15.20
C LYS A 99 11.75 17.05 -13.68
N VAL A 100 12.94 17.39 -13.15
CA VAL A 100 13.15 17.53 -11.69
C VAL A 100 12.73 18.91 -11.20
N PHE A 101 12.76 19.93 -12.06
CA PHE A 101 12.51 21.33 -11.67
C PHE A 101 11.13 21.88 -12.08
N ILE A 102 10.39 21.24 -13.00
CA ILE A 102 9.09 21.75 -13.49
C ILE A 102 7.91 21.40 -12.55
N ASN A 103 8.09 20.43 -11.65
CA ASN A 103 7.00 19.91 -10.84
C ASN A 103 7.18 20.45 -9.41
N SER A 104 6.25 21.26 -8.91
CA SER A 104 6.26 21.77 -7.53
C SER A 104 6.03 20.70 -6.44
N SER A 105 6.16 19.42 -6.80
CA SER A 105 6.07 18.26 -5.91
C SER A 105 7.47 17.65 -5.74
N PRO A 106 7.82 17.09 -4.57
CA PRO A 106 9.11 16.45 -4.38
C PRO A 106 9.39 15.42 -5.49
N PRO A 107 10.55 15.49 -6.16
CA PRO A 107 10.88 14.54 -7.21
C PRO A 107 10.92 13.12 -6.65
N ASP A 108 10.29 12.19 -7.37
CA ASP A 108 10.34 10.75 -7.06
C ASP A 108 11.81 10.28 -6.99
N PHE A 109 12.06 9.19 -6.25
CA PHE A 109 13.41 8.70 -5.96
C PHE A 109 14.24 8.46 -7.22
N ASN A 110 13.64 7.86 -8.25
CA ASN A 110 14.34 7.49 -9.49
C ASN A 110 14.79 8.71 -10.31
N PRO A 111 13.94 9.74 -10.56
CA PRO A 111 14.38 11.00 -11.16
C PRO A 111 15.53 11.68 -10.41
N LEU A 112 15.45 11.77 -9.08
CA LEU A 112 16.46 12.46 -8.26
C LEU A 112 17.81 11.74 -8.33
N GLN A 113 17.82 10.41 -8.15
CA GLN A 113 19.04 9.61 -8.25
C GLN A 113 19.67 9.71 -9.65
N LYS A 114 18.84 9.70 -10.70
CA LYS A 114 19.32 9.85 -12.08
C LYS A 114 19.94 11.24 -12.31
N ALA A 115 19.29 12.30 -11.84
CA ALA A 115 19.83 13.66 -11.93
C ALA A 115 21.15 13.82 -11.16
N ASN A 116 21.26 13.25 -9.95
CA ASN A 116 22.48 13.25 -9.15
C ASN A 116 23.63 12.47 -9.81
N SER A 117 23.32 11.38 -10.52
CA SER A 117 24.31 10.62 -11.30
C SER A 117 24.83 11.41 -12.50
N VAL A 118 23.94 12.09 -13.23
CA VAL A 118 24.33 12.97 -14.35
C VAL A 118 25.14 14.16 -13.83
N LEU A 119 24.71 14.80 -12.74
CA LEU A 119 25.46 15.86 -12.07
C LEU A 119 26.86 15.38 -11.68
N SER A 120 26.96 14.21 -11.08
CA SER A 120 28.24 13.63 -10.67
C SER A 120 29.18 13.40 -11.86
N THR A 121 28.65 12.95 -12.98
CA THR A 121 29.42 12.74 -14.22
C THR A 121 29.90 14.08 -14.81
N ALA A 122 29.02 15.08 -14.86
CA ALA A 122 29.35 16.42 -15.34
C ALA A 122 30.40 17.12 -14.46
N LEU A 123 30.29 16.99 -13.14
CA LEU A 123 31.25 17.56 -12.19
C LEU A 123 32.64 16.95 -12.35
N ASN A 124 32.73 15.63 -12.60
CA ASN A 124 34.02 14.97 -12.83
C ASN A 124 34.74 15.50 -14.08
N GLN A 125 33.99 15.91 -15.10
CA GLN A 125 34.52 16.50 -16.34
C GLN A 125 34.77 18.02 -16.24
N GLY A 126 34.19 18.70 -15.25
CA GLY A 126 34.26 20.16 -15.12
C GLY A 126 35.55 20.72 -14.49
N VAL A 127 35.72 22.03 -14.59
CA VAL A 127 36.93 22.80 -14.17
C VAL A 127 36.96 23.09 -12.65
N LEU A 128 35.93 22.72 -11.90
CA LEU A 128 35.83 23.02 -10.46
C LEU A 128 37.00 22.41 -9.65
N ASN A 129 37.38 23.08 -8.56
CA ASN A 129 38.42 22.56 -7.66
C ASN A 129 37.92 21.32 -6.87
N MET A 130 38.85 20.51 -6.36
CA MET A 130 38.53 19.25 -5.67
C MET A 130 37.68 19.43 -4.39
N PRO A 131 37.94 20.42 -3.51
CA PRO A 131 37.09 20.66 -2.34
C PRO A 131 35.64 21.01 -2.69
N THR A 132 35.43 21.88 -3.69
CA THR A 132 34.10 22.28 -4.16
C THR A 132 33.35 21.10 -4.79
N LYS A 133 34.02 20.29 -5.63
CA LYS A 133 33.44 19.06 -6.18
C LYS A 133 32.97 18.11 -5.07
N ARG A 134 33.83 17.86 -4.07
CA ARG A 134 33.52 16.99 -2.94
C ARG A 134 32.31 17.48 -2.14
N TYR A 135 32.22 18.79 -1.92
CA TYR A 135 31.07 19.38 -1.23
C TYR A 135 29.77 19.20 -2.02
N ILE A 136 29.79 19.41 -3.34
CA ILE A 136 28.60 19.22 -4.20
C ILE A 136 28.15 17.76 -4.20
N HIS A 137 29.07 16.79 -4.31
CA HIS A 137 28.72 15.37 -4.18
C HIS A 137 28.07 15.07 -2.82
N LYS A 138 28.66 15.59 -1.74
CA LYS A 138 28.10 15.42 -0.40
C LYS A 138 26.69 16.02 -0.29
N LEU A 139 26.43 17.17 -0.91
CA LEU A 139 25.09 17.75 -0.96
C LEU A 139 24.11 16.88 -1.75
N ALA A 140 24.54 16.32 -2.88
CA ALA A 140 23.71 15.42 -3.69
C ALA A 140 23.33 14.15 -2.90
N ASP A 141 24.32 13.53 -2.24
CA ASP A 141 24.12 12.34 -1.40
C ASP A 141 23.18 12.63 -0.22
N GLU A 142 23.39 13.73 0.50
CA GLU A 142 22.54 14.12 1.62
C GLU A 142 21.11 14.46 1.17
N THR A 143 20.95 15.03 -0.03
CA THR A 143 19.62 15.32 -0.61
C THR A 143 18.90 14.03 -0.98
N GLU A 144 19.58 13.04 -1.55
CA GLU A 144 19.00 11.72 -1.82
C GLU A 144 18.55 11.04 -0.52
N LYS A 145 19.43 11.02 0.49
CA LYS A 145 19.13 10.47 1.82
C LYS A 145 17.93 11.16 2.47
N LEU A 146 17.90 12.49 2.45
CA LEU A 146 16.79 13.27 3.01
C LEU A 146 15.48 12.98 2.28
N ASN A 147 15.51 12.88 0.95
CA ASN A 147 14.33 12.53 0.16
C ASN A 147 13.82 11.12 0.49
N THR A 148 14.70 10.12 0.61
CA THR A 148 14.31 8.78 1.03
C THR A 148 13.67 8.78 2.42
N CYS A 149 14.29 9.46 3.39
CA CYS A 149 13.72 9.60 4.73
C CYS A 149 12.34 10.27 4.70
N HIS A 150 12.19 11.35 3.93
CA HIS A 150 10.94 12.07 3.77
C HIS A 150 9.84 11.18 3.16
N ILE A 151 10.14 10.44 2.09
CA ILE A 151 9.19 9.52 1.44
C ILE A 151 8.74 8.42 2.42
N LEU A 152 9.67 7.82 3.17
CA LEU A 152 9.33 6.79 4.15
C LEU A 152 8.43 7.33 5.27
N GLN A 153 8.76 8.50 5.81
CA GLN A 153 7.97 9.15 6.86
C GLN A 153 6.59 9.59 6.36
N GLN A 154 6.51 10.10 5.13
CA GLN A 154 5.25 10.48 4.50
C GLN A 154 4.36 9.25 4.32
N ARG A 155 4.92 8.15 3.80
CA ARG A 155 4.20 6.87 3.66
C ARG A 155 3.67 6.36 5.00
N GLU A 156 4.48 6.40 6.05
CA GLU A 156 4.05 5.99 7.40
C GLU A 156 2.90 6.87 7.91
N THR A 157 3.04 8.18 7.76
CA THR A 157 2.01 9.14 8.20
C THR A 157 0.70 8.93 7.46
N ASP A 158 0.76 8.74 6.14
CA ASP A 158 -0.43 8.52 5.33
C ASP A 158 -1.09 7.17 5.62
N ASN A 159 -0.30 6.12 5.86
CA ASN A 159 -0.79 4.84 6.32
C ASN A 159 -1.54 4.97 7.67
N LEU A 160 -0.93 5.61 8.67
CA LEU A 160 -1.55 5.85 9.98
C LEU A 160 -2.84 6.68 9.86
N ARG A 161 -2.84 7.73 9.03
CA ARG A 161 -4.04 8.54 8.76
C ARG A 161 -5.16 7.71 8.16
N ASN A 162 -4.86 6.89 7.16
CA ASN A 162 -5.83 5.99 6.53
C ASN A 162 -6.42 4.99 7.54
N ILE A 163 -5.58 4.39 8.38
CA ILE A 163 -6.02 3.46 9.43
C ILE A 163 -6.96 4.17 10.42
N ILE A 164 -6.58 5.36 10.90
CA ILE A 164 -7.41 6.14 11.83
C ILE A 164 -8.74 6.53 11.17
N GLN A 165 -8.72 6.98 9.92
CA GLN A 165 -9.93 7.33 9.18
C GLN A 165 -10.87 6.13 9.01
N LYS A 166 -10.34 4.97 8.63
CA LYS A 166 -11.10 3.72 8.49
C LYS A 166 -11.72 3.30 9.82
N ARG A 167 -10.95 3.32 10.92
CA ARG A 167 -11.44 3.02 12.28
C ARG A 167 -12.54 3.99 12.71
N ARG A 168 -12.38 5.29 12.43
CA ARG A 168 -13.40 6.31 12.71
C ARG A 168 -14.68 6.06 11.91
N ALA A 169 -14.57 5.63 10.65
CA ALA A 169 -15.73 5.29 9.83
C ALA A 169 -16.44 4.03 10.35
N GLN A 170 -15.69 2.97 10.66
CA GLN A 170 -16.23 1.70 11.18
C GLN A 170 -16.88 1.83 12.56
N ASN A 171 -16.44 2.79 13.38
CA ASN A 171 -17.00 3.05 14.71
C ASN A 171 -18.23 3.96 14.69
N LYS A 172 -18.79 4.29 13.52
CA LYS A 172 -20.05 5.05 13.40
C LYS A 172 -21.26 4.11 13.26
N GLY A 173 -22.45 4.68 13.38
CA GLY A 173 -23.72 3.99 13.10
C GLY A 173 -23.92 2.76 13.99
N LYS A 174 -24.21 1.62 13.35
CA LYS A 174 -24.50 0.32 14.01
C LYS A 174 -23.52 0.02 15.15
N ARG A 175 -22.22 0.15 14.88
CA ARG A 175 -21.19 -0.23 15.87
C ARG A 175 -21.11 0.73 17.05
N ALA A 176 -21.49 2.00 16.88
CA ALA A 176 -21.59 2.94 17.99
C ALA A 176 -22.78 2.59 18.89
N VAL A 177 -23.92 2.29 18.29
CA VAL A 177 -25.17 1.95 18.99
C VAL A 177 -25.04 0.62 19.74
N LEU A 178 -24.47 -0.40 19.08
CA LEU A 178 -24.35 -1.75 19.62
C LEU A 178 -23.20 -1.90 20.65
N LYS A 179 -22.33 -0.90 20.80
CA LYS A 179 -21.16 -1.02 21.68
C LYS A 179 -21.56 -0.83 23.14
N GLY A 180 -21.21 -1.82 23.98
CA GLY A 180 -21.45 -1.77 25.42
C GLY A 180 -22.88 -2.15 25.83
N GLN A 181 -23.72 -2.54 24.86
CA GLN A 181 -25.05 -3.05 25.10
C GLN A 181 -25.04 -4.58 25.08
N PHE A 182 -25.81 -5.17 26.00
CA PHE A 182 -26.01 -6.62 26.08
C PHE A 182 -27.29 -6.97 25.36
N TYR A 183 -27.21 -7.93 24.45
CA TYR A 183 -28.33 -8.38 23.65
C TYR A 183 -28.54 -9.87 23.88
N ILE A 184 -29.78 -10.23 24.18
CA ILE A 184 -30.15 -11.63 24.44
C ILE A 184 -30.67 -12.27 23.14
N SER A 185 -31.23 -11.47 22.22
CA SER A 185 -31.82 -11.96 20.96
C SER A 185 -31.12 -11.42 19.71
N THR A 186 -30.94 -12.30 18.73
CA THR A 186 -30.44 -11.94 17.39
C THR A 186 -31.38 -10.97 16.65
N GLN A 187 -32.69 -11.07 16.90
CA GLN A 187 -33.68 -10.20 16.26
C GLN A 187 -33.61 -8.76 16.79
N GLU A 188 -33.35 -8.60 18.10
CA GLU A 188 -33.13 -7.32 18.74
C GLU A 188 -31.89 -6.61 18.19
N LEU A 189 -30.80 -7.36 18.00
CA LEU A 189 -29.57 -6.88 17.35
C LEU A 189 -29.81 -6.39 15.92
N GLN A 190 -30.57 -7.15 15.13
CA GLN A 190 -30.86 -6.81 13.74
C GLN A 190 -31.75 -5.56 13.63
N SER A 191 -32.76 -5.45 14.49
CA SER A 191 -33.66 -4.29 14.53
C SER A 191 -32.91 -3.00 14.88
N GLN A 192 -32.12 -3.00 15.96
CA GLN A 192 -31.33 -1.81 16.33
C GLN A 192 -30.24 -1.50 15.30
N GLY A 193 -29.67 -2.52 14.67
CA GLY A 193 -28.75 -2.35 13.55
C GLY A 193 -29.41 -1.65 12.35
N ALA A 194 -30.65 -2.01 12.01
CA ALA A 194 -31.39 -1.40 10.90
C ALA A 194 -31.76 0.06 11.18
N GLU A 195 -32.22 0.39 12.39
CA GLU A 195 -32.49 1.78 12.79
C GLU A 195 -31.22 2.64 12.75
N ALA A 196 -30.11 2.13 13.28
CA ALA A 196 -28.84 2.85 13.26
C ALA A 196 -28.33 3.09 11.83
N GLU A 197 -28.59 2.17 10.90
CA GLU A 197 -28.29 2.34 9.47
C GLU A 197 -29.14 3.44 8.84
N ALA A 198 -30.46 3.39 9.06
CA ALA A 198 -31.38 4.41 8.56
C ALA A 198 -31.02 5.81 9.09
N ALA A 199 -30.73 5.94 10.38
CA ALA A 199 -30.29 7.20 10.99
C ALA A 199 -28.98 7.73 10.39
N THR A 200 -28.01 6.84 10.12
CA THR A 200 -26.74 7.22 9.50
C THR A 200 -26.92 7.64 8.04
N ALA A 201 -27.80 6.97 7.30
CA ALA A 201 -28.12 7.30 5.91
C ALA A 201 -28.84 8.66 5.78
N VAL A 202 -29.75 8.99 6.69
CA VAL A 202 -30.43 10.30 6.75
C VAL A 202 -29.41 11.41 7.05
N SER A 203 -28.52 11.21 8.01
CA SER A 203 -27.45 12.17 8.34
C SER A 203 -26.48 12.40 7.17
N GLN A 204 -26.18 11.38 6.37
CA GLN A 204 -25.34 11.54 5.17
C GLN A 204 -26.06 12.33 4.06
N LYS A 205 -27.36 12.07 3.83
CA LYS A 205 -28.16 12.80 2.82
C LYS A 205 -28.27 14.30 3.15
N SER A 206 -28.47 14.66 4.43
CA SER A 206 -28.53 16.07 4.84
C SER A 206 -27.20 16.82 4.65
N LYS A 207 -26.06 16.15 4.84
CA LYS A 207 -24.73 16.75 4.62
C LYS A 207 -24.42 17.02 3.16
N ILE A 208 -24.88 16.17 2.24
CA ILE A 208 -24.69 16.34 0.79
C ILE A 208 -25.51 17.54 0.28
N SER A 209 -26.69 17.78 0.85
CA SER A 209 -27.55 18.93 0.51
C SER A 209 -27.04 20.28 1.01
N THR A 210 -26.06 20.31 1.92
CA THR A 210 -25.60 21.55 2.60
C THR A 210 -24.24 22.03 2.08
N THR A 211 -23.69 21.44 1.02
CA THR A 211 -22.44 21.92 0.41
C THR A 211 -22.70 23.25 -0.31
N PRO A 212 -22.16 24.40 0.14
CA PRO A 212 -22.39 25.66 -0.57
C PRO A 212 -21.63 25.64 -1.89
N GLN A 213 -22.32 25.99 -2.99
CA GLN A 213 -21.66 26.34 -4.25
C GLN A 213 -20.69 27.48 -3.97
N VAL A 214 -19.39 27.25 -4.25
CA VAL A 214 -18.42 28.33 -4.38
C VAL A 214 -18.81 29.10 -5.64
N THR A 215 -19.58 30.17 -5.47
CA THR A 215 -19.81 31.14 -6.55
C THR A 215 -18.50 31.91 -6.73
N THR A 216 -17.71 31.51 -7.71
CA THR A 216 -16.56 32.31 -8.15
C THR A 216 -17.10 33.56 -8.86
N SER A 217 -17.33 34.63 -8.09
CA SER A 217 -17.55 35.96 -8.66
C SER A 217 -16.22 36.45 -9.23
N ILE A 218 -16.08 36.35 -10.55
CA ILE A 218 -15.02 37.02 -11.30
C ILE A 218 -15.26 38.52 -11.16
N ILE A 219 -14.44 39.18 -10.33
CA ILE A 219 -14.36 40.64 -10.31
C ILE A 219 -13.50 41.03 -11.51
N ASN A 220 -14.14 41.50 -12.57
CA ASN A 220 -13.48 42.20 -13.67
C ASN A 220 -12.95 43.53 -13.13
N LEU A 221 -11.64 43.64 -12.96
CA LEU A 221 -10.98 44.92 -12.71
C LEU A 221 -10.60 45.54 -14.07
N THR A 222 -11.55 46.24 -14.66
CA THR A 222 -11.30 47.18 -15.76
C THR A 222 -11.15 48.59 -15.21
N ALA A 223 -10.02 49.22 -15.53
CA ALA A 223 -9.77 50.66 -15.65
C ALA A 223 -9.90 51.54 -14.38
N ASN A 224 -8.78 52.13 -13.93
CA ASN A 224 -8.45 53.51 -14.33
C ASN A 224 -7.11 54.02 -13.74
N ILE A 225 -6.35 54.68 -14.62
CA ILE A 225 -5.18 55.57 -14.43
C ILE A 225 -3.83 54.89 -14.19
#